data_AF-A0A1A8DEB8-F1
#
_entry.id   AF-A0A1A8DEB8-F1
#
_cell.length_a   1.000
_cell.length_b   1.000
_cell.length_c   1.000
_cell.angle_alpha   90.00
_cell.angle_beta   90.00
_cell.angle_gamma   90.00
#
_symmetry.space_group_name_H-M   'P 1'
#
loop_
_entity.id
_entity.type
_entity.pdbx_description
1 polymer ?
#
loop_
_entity_poly.entity_id
_entity_poly.type
_entity_poly.pdbx_seq_one_letter_code
_entity_poly.pdbx_strand_id
1 'polypeptide(L)'
;PFPSSQRPRILVQLSPHDSLMLSQPVSSPLPLSGGRFSTLLQNLGPENAVTLLVFAVTEHKILVHSLRPAVLTSVAEALVSMIFPFHWPCPY
;
A
#
# COMPACT_ATOMS: atom_id res chain seq x y z
N PRO A 1 21.85 6.95 13.20
CA PRO A 1 20.61 7.46 13.84
C PRO A 1 19.38 7.21 12.95
N PHE A 2 18.36 6.52 13.47
CA PHE A 2 17.11 6.23 12.75
C PHE A 2 16.04 7.28 13.06
N PRO A 3 15.16 7.61 12.10
CA PRO A 3 14.15 8.65 12.27
C PRO A 3 13.17 8.25 13.39
N SER A 4 12.91 9.18 14.30
CA SER A 4 12.03 9.02 15.47
C SER A 4 10.90 10.04 15.42
N SER A 5 9.86 9.88 16.25
CA SER A 5 8.75 10.83 16.28
C SER A 5 9.18 12.26 16.65
N GLN A 6 10.28 12.40 17.41
CA GLN A 6 10.88 13.69 17.76
C GLN A 6 11.80 14.25 16.68
N ARG A 7 12.39 13.37 15.85
CA ARG A 7 13.25 13.74 14.72
C ARG A 7 12.86 12.92 13.50
N PRO A 8 11.72 13.26 12.85
CA PRO A 8 11.12 12.44 11.81
C PRO A 8 11.91 12.46 10.50
N ARG A 9 12.90 13.34 10.36
CA ARG A 9 13.81 13.41 9.22
C ARG A 9 15.25 13.48 9.72
N ILE A 10 16.07 12.55 9.26
CA ILE A 10 17.49 12.46 9.61
C ILE A 10 18.29 12.43 8.32
N LEU A 11 19.20 13.38 8.17
CA LEU A 11 20.19 13.36 7.11
C LEU A 11 21.38 12.53 7.59
N VAL A 12 21.69 11.46 6.86
CA VAL A 12 22.84 10.58 7.09
C VAL A 12 23.85 10.88 6.01
N GLN A 13 24.99 11.46 6.38
CA GLN A 13 26.07 11.73 5.45
C GLN A 13 26.89 10.45 5.25
N LEU A 14 26.84 9.90 4.03
CA LEU A 14 27.55 8.67 3.65
C LEU A 14 28.95 8.98 3.12
N SER A 15 29.15 10.16 2.53
CA SER A 15 30.44 10.68 2.03
C SER A 15 30.39 12.22 1.98
N PRO A 16 31.51 12.93 1.75
CA PRO A 16 31.53 14.39 1.70
C PRO A 16 30.57 15.01 0.65
N HIS A 17 30.22 14.24 -0.38
CA HIS A 17 29.32 14.64 -1.47
C HIS A 17 28.03 13.82 -1.50
N ASP A 18 27.84 12.89 -0.58
CA ASP A 18 26.71 11.95 -0.60
C ASP A 18 25.99 11.94 0.76
N SER A 19 24.71 12.24 0.72
CA SER A 19 23.87 12.31 1.92
C SER A 19 22.51 11.70 1.64
N LEU A 20 22.10 10.79 2.51
CA LEU A 20 20.84 10.07 2.45
C LEU A 20 19.87 10.66 3.47
N MET A 21 18.68 11.06 3.04
CA MET A 21 17.63 11.49 3.96
C MET A 21 16.73 10.30 4.33
N LEU A 22 16.72 9.93 5.61
CA LEU A 22 15.80 8.97 6.17
C LEU A 22 14.64 9.70 6.84
N SER A 23 13.41 9.43 6.41
CA SER A 23 12.20 9.99 7.02
C SER A 23 11.33 8.91 7.64
N GLN A 24 10.67 9.23 8.76
CA GLN A 24 9.59 8.39 9.26
C GLN A 24 8.45 8.32 8.23
N PRO A 25 7.75 7.18 8.14
CA PRO A 25 6.54 7.08 7.35
C PRO A 25 5.53 8.13 7.85
N VAL A 26 4.93 8.89 6.93
CA VAL A 26 3.86 9.82 7.31
C VAL A 26 2.65 8.99 7.70
N SER A 27 2.33 8.97 8.99
CA SER A 27 1.12 8.34 9.51
C SER A 27 -0.08 9.22 9.15
N SER A 28 -0.59 9.06 7.94
CA SER A 28 -1.87 9.63 7.53
C SER A 28 -2.99 8.66 7.89
N PRO A 29 -4.14 9.15 8.38
CA PRO A 29 -5.32 8.31 8.60
C PRO A 29 -5.89 7.76 7.29
N LEU A 30 -5.62 8.45 6.16
CA LEU A 30 -5.98 7.97 4.83
C LEU A 30 -4.78 7.24 4.18
N PRO A 31 -5.01 6.12 3.48
CA PRO A 31 -3.96 5.45 2.74
C PRO A 31 -3.44 6.36 1.62
N LEU A 32 -2.22 6.87 1.79
CA LEU A 32 -1.56 7.77 0.82
C LEU A 32 -1.03 7.06 -0.44
N SER A 33 -1.30 5.76 -0.58
CA SER A 33 -0.69 4.93 -1.62
C SER A 33 -1.47 4.93 -2.94
N GLY A 34 -1.63 6.10 -3.56
CA GLY A 34 -2.29 6.24 -4.86
C GLY A 34 -1.63 5.41 -5.97
N GLY A 35 -0.31 5.17 -5.90
CA GLY A 35 0.42 4.35 -6.87
C GLY A 35 0.05 2.86 -6.87
N ARG A 36 -0.56 2.35 -5.80
CA ARG A 36 -1.02 0.96 -5.72
C ARG A 36 -2.37 0.78 -6.41
N PHE A 37 -3.25 1.78 -6.29
CA PHE A 37 -4.54 1.79 -6.96
C PHE A 37 -4.41 1.85 -8.48
N SER A 38 -3.47 2.65 -9.02
CA SER A 38 -3.21 2.66 -10.46
C SER A 38 -2.73 1.29 -10.97
N THR A 39 -1.89 0.59 -10.19
CA THR A 39 -1.45 -0.78 -10.52
C THR A 39 -2.63 -1.76 -10.53
N LEU A 40 -3.55 -1.63 -9.57
CA LEU A 40 -4.78 -2.44 -9.53
C LEU A 40 -5.63 -2.21 -10.79
N LEU A 41 -5.88 -0.95 -11.16
CA LEU A 41 -6.64 -0.61 -12.37
C LEU A 41 -5.93 -1.05 -13.65
N GLN A 42 -4.60 -0.95 -13.72
CA GLN A 42 -3.83 -1.40 -14.89
C GLN A 42 -3.89 -2.92 -15.10
N ASN A 43 -4.00 -3.71 -14.01
CA ASN A 43 -4.00 -5.17 -14.11
C ASN A 43 -5.42 -5.78 -14.18
N LEU A 44 -6.41 -5.19 -13.48
CA LEU A 44 -7.76 -5.72 -13.39
C LEU A 44 -8.78 -4.92 -14.22
N GLY A 45 -8.51 -3.65 -14.51
CA GLY A 45 -9.50 -2.73 -15.06
C GLY A 45 -10.53 -2.28 -14.01
N PRO A 46 -11.33 -1.24 -14.32
CA PRO A 46 -12.26 -0.63 -13.38
C PRO A 46 -13.42 -1.57 -13.00
N GLU A 47 -13.95 -2.36 -13.93
CA GLU A 47 -15.08 -3.26 -13.64
C GLU A 47 -14.69 -4.33 -12.63
N ASN A 48 -13.61 -5.07 -12.88
CA ASN A 48 -13.13 -6.10 -11.96
C ASN A 48 -12.66 -5.49 -10.63
N ALA A 49 -12.12 -4.27 -10.63
CA ALA A 49 -11.78 -3.54 -9.40
C ALA A 49 -13.02 -3.30 -8.52
N VAL A 50 -14.13 -2.87 -9.12
CA VAL A 50 -15.41 -2.68 -8.42
C VAL A 50 -15.96 -4.02 -7.95
N THR A 51 -15.94 -5.07 -8.77
CA THR A 51 -16.36 -6.42 -8.35
C THR A 51 -15.55 -6.92 -7.16
N LEU A 52 -14.23 -6.74 -7.20
CA LEU A 52 -13.32 -7.14 -6.12
C LEU A 52 -13.59 -6.33 -4.84
N LEU A 53 -13.90 -5.04 -4.95
CA LEU A 53 -14.35 -4.22 -3.82
C LEU A 53 -15.69 -4.73 -3.25
N VAL A 54 -16.66 -5.06 -4.09
CA VAL A 54 -17.96 -5.62 -3.69
C VAL A 54 -17.76 -6.93 -2.92
N PHE A 55 -16.95 -7.85 -3.44
CA PHE A 55 -16.60 -9.09 -2.73
C PHE A 55 -15.91 -8.81 -1.40
N ALA A 56 -15.10 -7.76 -1.32
CA ALA A 56 -14.40 -7.44 -0.10
C ALA A 56 -15.34 -6.92 1.00
N VAL A 57 -16.22 -5.97 0.68
CA VAL A 57 -17.17 -5.41 1.66
C VAL A 57 -18.29 -6.38 2.05
N THR A 58 -18.49 -7.42 1.26
CA THR A 58 -19.43 -8.52 1.55
C THR A 58 -18.75 -9.77 2.11
N GLU A 59 -17.48 -9.66 2.53
CA GLU A 59 -16.72 -10.71 3.21
C GLU A 59 -16.62 -12.04 2.44
N HIS A 60 -16.60 -11.98 1.10
CA HIS A 60 -16.41 -13.17 0.28
C HIS A 60 -14.96 -13.68 0.36
N LYS A 61 -14.77 -14.98 0.08
CA LYS A 61 -13.43 -15.56 -0.10
C LYS A 61 -12.86 -15.13 -1.44
N ILE A 62 -11.81 -14.31 -1.41
CA ILE A 62 -11.14 -13.78 -2.60
C ILE A 62 -9.80 -14.48 -2.78
N LEU A 63 -9.55 -15.04 -3.97
CA LEU A 63 -8.24 -15.54 -4.38
C LEU A 63 -7.70 -14.66 -5.51
N VAL A 64 -6.58 -13.99 -5.26
CA VAL A 64 -5.85 -13.22 -6.28
C VAL A 64 -4.63 -14.01 -6.69
N HIS A 65 -4.43 -14.21 -8.00
CA HIS A 65 -3.27 -14.93 -8.53
C HIS A 65 -2.54 -14.10 -9.59
N SER A 66 -1.22 -14.24 -9.64
CA SER A 66 -0.36 -13.63 -10.65
C SER A 66 0.98 -14.34 -10.67
N LEU A 67 1.62 -14.41 -11.84
CA LEU A 67 3.02 -14.81 -11.96
C LEU A 67 3.99 -13.72 -11.48
N ARG A 68 3.49 -12.50 -11.23
CA ARG A 68 4.27 -11.34 -10.77
C ARG A 68 3.97 -11.05 -9.29
N PRO A 69 4.86 -11.43 -8.35
CA PRO A 69 4.63 -11.21 -6.92
C PRO A 69 4.38 -9.74 -6.54
N ALA A 70 5.12 -8.82 -7.18
CA ALA A 70 4.96 -7.37 -6.93
C ALA A 70 3.54 -6.85 -7.24
N VAL A 71 2.86 -7.44 -8.25
CA VAL A 71 1.49 -7.07 -8.60
C VAL A 71 0.52 -7.60 -7.54
N LEU A 72 0.72 -8.82 -7.02
CA LEU A 72 -0.11 -9.38 -5.95
C LEU A 72 -0.08 -8.49 -4.71
N THR A 73 1.12 -8.11 -4.27
CA THR A 73 1.28 -7.21 -3.12
C THR A 73 0.59 -5.86 -3.39
N SER A 74 0.80 -5.28 -4.56
CA SER A 74 0.20 -3.98 -4.92
C SER A 74 -1.33 -4.04 -4.95
N VAL A 75 -1.92 -5.09 -5.53
CA VAL A 75 -3.38 -5.28 -5.61
C VAL A 75 -3.97 -5.52 -4.22
N ALA A 76 -3.33 -6.37 -3.40
CA ALA A 76 -3.78 -6.66 -2.04
C ALA A 76 -3.76 -5.40 -1.15
N GLU A 77 -2.66 -4.65 -1.18
CA GLU A 77 -2.53 -3.39 -0.44
C GLU A 77 -3.53 -2.32 -0.92
N ALA A 78 -3.76 -2.24 -2.24
CA ALA A 78 -4.77 -1.35 -2.81
C ALA A 78 -6.19 -1.74 -2.34
N LEU A 79 -6.54 -3.02 -2.36
CA LEU A 79 -7.83 -3.51 -1.87
C LEU A 79 -8.07 -3.13 -0.40
N VAL A 80 -7.10 -3.40 0.48
CA VAL A 80 -7.24 -3.06 1.90
C VAL A 80 -7.27 -1.56 2.15
N SER A 81 -6.61 -0.78 1.30
CA SER A 81 -6.73 0.68 1.33
C SER A 81 -8.11 1.17 0.89
N MET A 82 -8.74 0.52 -0.09
CA MET A 82 -10.05 0.92 -0.63
C MET A 82 -11.21 0.67 0.33
N ILE A 83 -11.12 -0.35 1.20
CA ILE A 83 -12.18 -0.66 2.17
C ILE A 83 -12.11 0.21 3.43
N PHE A 84 -11.17 1.15 3.53
CA PHE A 84 -11.11 2.10 4.65
C PHE A 84 -12.50 2.76 4.87
N PRO A 85 -12.98 2.89 6.13
CA PRO A 85 -12.29 2.62 7.39
C PRO A 85 -12.42 1.18 7.90
N PHE A 86 -12.95 0.25 7.10
CA PHE A 86 -13.07 -1.15 7.47
C PHE A 86 -11.70 -1.85 7.41
N HIS A 87 -11.56 -2.90 8.23
CA HIS A 87 -10.38 -3.75 8.25
C HIS A 87 -10.73 -5.12 7.69
N TRP A 88 -9.84 -5.67 6.88
CA TRP A 88 -9.97 -7.04 6.40
C TRP A 88 -9.80 -8.02 7.57
N PRO A 89 -10.82 -8.82 7.93
CA PRO A 89 -10.77 -9.65 9.12
C PRO A 89 -10.05 -10.99 8.90
N CYS A 90 -9.87 -11.42 7.65
CA CYS A 90 -9.28 -12.71 7.31
C CYS A 90 -7.74 -12.62 7.28
N PRO A 91 -6.99 -13.59 7.85
CA PRO A 91 -5.54 -13.63 7.69
C PRO A 91 -5.14 -13.76 6.22
N TYR A 92 -4.12 -13.00 5.82
CA TYR A 92 -3.47 -13.07 4.50
C TYR A 92 -2.78 -14.41 4.26
#